data_AF-A0A317J6F7-F1
#
_entry.id   AF-A0A317J6F7-F1
#
_cell.length_a   1.000
_cell.length_b   1.000
_cell.length_c   1.000
_cell.angle_alpha   90.00
_cell.angle_beta   90.00
_cell.angle_gamma   90.00
#
_symmetry.space_group_name_H-M   'P 1'
#
loop_
_entity.id
_entity.type
_entity.pdbx_description
1 polymer ?
#
loop_
_entity_poly.entity_id
_entity_poly.type
_entity_poly.pdbx_seq_one_letter_code
_entity_poly.pdbx_strand_id
1 'polypeptide(L)'
;MDAILQALGGILLRAVPTFLLVILLHFYLKNFFFKPFEKMLHRRYEATEGARKLAEQTMERAAAKTAEYEAAIRAAKGEVYQAQEKLYKRLQEEQAAELLAARKDAEAAVKKAKAELAQDVEAAKDGLSRESDILAGQIADSILRRSVA
;
A
#
# COMPACT_ATOMS: atom_id res chain seq x y z
N MET A 1 -68.21 -25.57 67.06
CA MET A 1 -67.23 -25.34 65.96
C MET A 1 -65.83 -25.83 66.35
N ASP A 2 -65.54 -25.99 67.64
CA ASP A 2 -64.24 -26.42 68.17
C ASP A 2 -63.86 -27.87 67.86
N ALA A 3 -64.83 -28.79 67.80
CA ALA A 3 -64.59 -30.19 67.43
C ALA A 3 -64.11 -30.35 65.98
N ILE A 4 -64.57 -29.49 65.08
CA ILE A 4 -64.13 -29.46 63.67
C ILE A 4 -62.70 -28.90 63.58
N LEU A 5 -62.38 -27.86 64.36
CA LEU A 5 -61.04 -27.28 64.44
C LEU A 5 -60.01 -28.27 65.03
N GLN A 6 -60.37 -29.05 66.06
CA GLN A 6 -59.49 -30.11 66.58
C GLN A 6 -59.31 -31.27 65.60
N ALA A 7 -60.37 -31.69 64.89
CA ALA A 7 -60.26 -32.73 63.86
C ALA A 7 -59.38 -32.29 62.69
N LEU A 8 -59.54 -31.04 62.23
CA LEU A 8 -58.66 -30.40 61.23
C LEU A 8 -57.21 -30.31 61.73
N GLY A 9 -57.00 -29.90 62.98
CA GLY A 9 -55.68 -29.82 63.58
C GLY A 9 -54.97 -31.17 63.68
N GLY A 10 -55.69 -32.24 64.05
CA GLY A 10 -55.14 -33.59 64.12
C GLY A 10 -54.76 -34.18 62.75
N ILE A 11 -55.56 -33.91 61.72
CA ILE A 11 -55.24 -34.31 60.33
C ILE A 11 -54.03 -33.53 59.82
N LEU A 12 -53.96 -32.22 60.11
CA LEU A 12 -52.85 -31.37 59.70
C LEU A 12 -51.55 -31.79 60.38
N LEU A 13 -51.58 -32.08 61.69
CA LEU A 13 -50.41 -32.55 62.45
C LEU A 13 -49.90 -33.90 61.92
N ARG A 14 -50.79 -34.77 61.45
CA ARG A 14 -50.44 -36.06 60.82
C ARG A 14 -49.93 -35.90 59.38
N ALA A 15 -50.31 -34.83 58.69
CA ALA A 15 -49.83 -34.50 57.35
C ALA A 15 -48.47 -33.79 57.34
N VAL A 16 -48.09 -33.10 58.42
CA VAL A 16 -46.78 -32.41 58.56
C VAL A 16 -45.59 -33.33 58.26
N PRO A 17 -45.49 -34.56 58.80
CA PRO A 17 -44.42 -35.50 58.47
C PRO A 17 -44.36 -35.84 56.98
N THR A 18 -45.51 -36.05 56.33
CA THR A 18 -45.58 -36.35 54.89
C THR A 18 -45.13 -35.16 54.04
N PHE A 19 -45.55 -33.94 54.40
CA PHE A 19 -45.10 -32.72 53.73
C PHE A 19 -43.58 -32.51 53.87
N LEU A 20 -43.03 -32.71 55.07
CA LEU A 20 -41.58 -32.65 55.30
C LEU A 20 -40.84 -33.69 54.45
N LEU A 21 -41.38 -34.92 54.35
CA LEU A 21 -40.82 -35.98 53.51
C LEU A 21 -40.84 -35.59 52.02
N VAL A 22 -41.94 -35.01 51.53
CA VAL A 22 -42.05 -34.54 50.15
C VAL A 22 -41.07 -33.39 49.86
N ILE A 23 -40.91 -32.44 50.80
CA ILE A 23 -39.94 -31.35 50.66
C ILE A 23 -38.51 -31.90 50.64
N LEU A 24 -38.18 -32.82 51.55
CA LEU A 24 -36.86 -33.48 51.59
C LEU A 24 -36.59 -34.24 50.28
N LEU A 25 -37.57 -35.01 49.79
CA LEU A 25 -37.49 -35.75 48.55
C LEU A 25 -37.33 -34.81 47.34
N HIS A 26 -38.07 -33.70 47.30
CA HIS A 26 -37.94 -32.69 46.26
C HIS A 26 -36.52 -32.12 46.21
N PHE A 27 -35.94 -31.75 47.35
CA PHE A 27 -34.56 -31.26 47.43
C PHE A 27 -33.56 -32.33 47.01
N TYR A 28 -33.77 -33.58 47.44
CA TYR A 28 -32.92 -34.70 47.06
C TYR A 28 -32.94 -34.94 45.54
N LEU A 29 -34.12 -35.05 44.92
CA LEU A 29 -34.25 -35.22 43.47
C LEU A 29 -33.65 -34.03 42.70
N LYS A 30 -33.92 -32.80 43.16
CA LYS A 30 -33.39 -31.58 42.53
C LYS A 30 -31.87 -31.58 42.50
N ASN A 31 -31.22 -31.93 43.60
CA ASN A 31 -29.77 -31.87 43.69
C ASN A 31 -29.08 -33.10 43.09
N PHE A 32 -29.64 -34.29 43.30
CA PHE A 32 -29.00 -35.55 42.94
C PHE A 32 -29.37 -36.07 41.56
N PHE A 33 -30.53 -35.70 41.01
CA PHE A 33 -31.01 -36.24 39.74
C PHE A 33 -31.09 -35.16 38.65
N PHE A 34 -31.83 -34.07 38.89
CA PHE A 34 -32.07 -33.07 37.86
C PHE A 34 -30.80 -32.30 37.45
N LYS A 35 -29.99 -31.86 38.42
CA LYS A 35 -28.71 -31.19 38.13
C LYS A 35 -27.73 -32.02 37.30
N PRO A 36 -27.40 -33.28 37.67
CA PRO A 36 -26.50 -34.08 36.84
C PRO A 36 -27.13 -34.46 35.49
N PHE A 37 -28.45 -34.62 35.42
CA PHE A 37 -29.15 -34.89 34.16
C PHE A 37 -29.07 -33.70 33.18
N GLU A 38 -29.33 -32.48 33.64
CA GLU A 38 -29.13 -31.26 32.85
C GLU A 38 -27.67 -31.10 32.40
N LYS A 39 -26.71 -31.34 33.30
CA LYS A 39 -25.28 -31.25 32.98
C LYS A 39 -24.89 -32.24 31.87
N MET A 40 -25.44 -33.46 31.89
CA MET A 40 -25.19 -34.45 30.85
C MET A 40 -25.82 -34.04 29.51
N LEU A 41 -27.06 -33.54 29.54
CA LEU A 41 -27.74 -33.06 28.33
C LEU A 41 -27.00 -31.87 27.71
N HIS A 42 -26.53 -30.94 28.54
CA HIS A 42 -25.73 -29.79 28.11
C HIS A 42 -24.40 -30.25 27.50
N ARG A 43 -23.70 -31.20 28.13
CA ARG A 43 -22.47 -31.77 27.57
C ARG A 43 -22.68 -32.46 26.22
N ARG A 44 -23.81 -33.17 26.04
CA ARG A 44 -24.13 -33.78 24.73
C ARG A 44 -24.42 -32.70 23.69
N TYR A 45 -25.18 -31.67 24.06
CA TYR A 45 -25.48 -30.54 23.18
C TYR A 45 -24.22 -29.76 22.79
N GLU A 46 -23.31 -29.47 23.74
CA GLU A 46 -22.02 -28.86 23.46
C GLU A 46 -21.15 -29.73 22.54
N ALA A 47 -21.14 -31.05 22.77
CA ALA A 47 -20.37 -31.98 21.96
C ALA A 47 -20.89 -32.11 20.51
N THR A 48 -22.20 -31.97 20.26
CA THR A 48 -22.77 -32.11 18.91
C THR A 48 -23.01 -30.76 18.23
N GLU A 49 -23.81 -29.88 18.83
CA GLU A 49 -24.19 -28.59 18.24
C GLU A 49 -23.18 -27.50 18.56
N GLY A 50 -22.58 -27.52 19.75
CA GLY A 50 -21.52 -26.59 20.14
C GLY A 50 -20.27 -26.73 19.28
N ALA A 51 -19.83 -27.96 19.02
CA ALA A 51 -18.70 -28.24 18.15
C ALA A 51 -18.92 -27.76 16.71
N ARG A 52 -20.13 -27.96 16.15
CA ARG A 52 -20.47 -27.46 14.81
C ARG A 52 -20.47 -25.94 14.75
N LYS A 53 -21.12 -25.27 15.71
CA LYS A 53 -21.12 -23.80 15.79
C LYS A 53 -19.71 -23.23 15.97
N LEU A 54 -18.87 -23.88 16.77
CA LEU A 54 -17.48 -23.44 16.96
C LEU A 54 -16.66 -23.63 15.68
N ALA A 55 -16.87 -24.72 14.95
CA ALA A 55 -16.23 -24.94 13.65
C ALA A 55 -16.68 -23.89 12.63
N GLU A 56 -17.97 -23.61 12.52
CA GLU A 56 -18.51 -22.55 11.65
C GLU A 56 -17.93 -21.18 12.01
N GLN A 57 -17.91 -20.80 13.29
CA GLN A 57 -17.29 -19.54 13.74
C GLN A 57 -15.79 -19.48 13.44
N THR A 58 -15.08 -20.60 13.57
CA THR A 58 -13.64 -20.66 13.28
C THR A 58 -13.39 -20.54 11.78
N MET A 59 -14.21 -21.20 10.94
CA MET A 59 -14.15 -21.07 9.48
C MET A 59 -14.50 -19.67 9.03
N GLU A 60 -15.52 -19.04 9.62
CA GLU A 60 -15.91 -17.66 9.30
C GLU A 60 -14.78 -16.68 9.67
N ARG A 61 -14.16 -16.84 10.85
CA ARG A 61 -13.00 -16.04 11.25
C ARG A 61 -11.80 -16.25 10.34
N ALA A 62 -11.54 -17.50 9.93
CA ALA A 62 -10.46 -17.81 9.00
C ALA A 62 -10.72 -17.17 7.62
N ALA A 63 -11.94 -17.31 7.10
CA ALA A 63 -12.35 -16.70 5.83
C ALA A 63 -12.27 -15.16 5.88
N ALA A 64 -12.74 -14.54 6.97
CA ALA A 64 -12.63 -13.10 7.18
C ALA A 64 -11.17 -12.64 7.18
N LYS A 65 -10.28 -13.36 7.88
CA LYS A 65 -8.84 -13.07 7.89
C LYS A 65 -8.23 -13.24 6.50
N THR A 66 -8.55 -14.31 5.79
CA THR A 66 -8.07 -14.51 4.40
C THR A 66 -8.53 -13.37 3.49
N ALA A 67 -9.79 -12.94 3.58
CA ALA A 67 -10.31 -11.83 2.80
C ALA A 67 -9.61 -10.50 3.13
N GLU A 68 -9.33 -10.22 4.41
CA GLU A 68 -8.53 -9.06 4.84
C GLU A 68 -7.13 -9.10 4.24
N TYR A 69 -6.44 -10.25 4.31
CA TYR A 69 -5.12 -10.43 3.73
C TYR A 69 -5.11 -10.26 2.20
N GLU A 70 -6.06 -10.86 1.49
CA GLU A 70 -6.18 -10.72 0.04
C GLU A 70 -6.46 -9.28 -0.38
N ALA A 71 -7.32 -8.57 0.36
CA ALA A 71 -7.60 -7.17 0.13
C ALA A 71 -6.35 -6.30 0.34
N ALA A 72 -5.61 -6.54 1.43
CA ALA A 72 -4.36 -5.83 1.72
C ALA A 72 -3.30 -6.08 0.64
N ILE A 73 -3.13 -7.33 0.18
CA ILE A 73 -2.21 -7.66 -0.91
C ILE A 73 -2.62 -6.98 -2.22
N ARG A 74 -3.92 -6.94 -2.53
CA ARG A 74 -4.42 -6.27 -3.74
C ARG A 74 -4.19 -4.76 -3.67
N ALA A 75 -4.42 -4.13 -2.52
CA ALA A 75 -4.16 -2.72 -2.30
C ALA A 75 -2.66 -2.40 -2.46
N ALA A 76 -1.78 -3.17 -1.79
CA ALA A 76 -0.33 -3.00 -1.89
C ALA A 76 0.18 -3.17 -3.33
N LYS A 77 -0.33 -4.17 -4.08
CA LYS A 77 -0.02 -4.31 -5.50
C LYS A 77 -0.46 -3.08 -6.30
N GLY A 78 -1.66 -2.57 -6.05
CA GLY A 78 -2.18 -1.35 -6.69
C GLY A 78 -1.28 -0.14 -6.43
N GLU A 79 -0.85 0.06 -5.19
CA GLU A 79 0.07 1.13 -4.81
C GLU A 79 1.43 1.01 -5.51
N VAL A 80 1.98 -0.20 -5.61
CA VAL A 80 3.23 -0.45 -6.33
C VAL A 80 3.09 -0.10 -7.81
N TYR A 81 2.00 -0.50 -8.46
CA TYR A 81 1.76 -0.14 -9.87
C TYR A 81 1.64 1.36 -10.07
N GLN A 82 0.91 2.06 -9.19
CA GLN A 82 0.80 3.52 -9.25
C GLN A 82 2.14 4.22 -9.01
N ALA A 83 2.95 3.73 -8.08
CA ALA A 83 4.28 4.26 -7.81
C ALA A 83 5.22 4.06 -9.00
N GLN A 84 5.19 2.88 -9.62
CA GLN A 84 5.94 2.62 -10.85
C GLN A 84 5.50 3.53 -11.99
N GLU A 85 4.20 3.68 -12.23
CA GLU A 85 3.70 4.55 -13.31
C GLU A 85 4.14 6.01 -13.11
N LYS A 86 4.06 6.52 -11.87
CA LYS A 86 4.55 7.87 -11.53
C LYS A 86 6.06 7.99 -11.74
N LEU A 87 6.83 6.98 -11.37
CA LEU A 87 8.28 6.96 -11.58
C LEU A 87 8.61 6.97 -13.08
N TYR A 88 7.96 6.12 -13.87
CA TYR A 88 8.16 6.08 -15.33
C TYR A 88 7.81 7.43 -15.99
N LYS A 89 6.69 8.04 -15.60
CA LYS A 89 6.31 9.37 -16.10
C LYS A 89 7.34 10.43 -15.75
N ARG A 90 7.80 10.49 -14.49
CA ARG A 90 8.83 11.43 -14.06
C ARG A 90 10.13 11.23 -14.82
N LEU A 91 10.58 9.98 -15.00
CA LEU A 91 11.81 9.67 -15.75
C LEU A 91 11.69 10.09 -17.22
N GLN A 92 10.53 9.89 -17.86
CA GLN A 92 10.31 10.35 -19.23
C GLN A 92 10.32 11.87 -19.34
N GLU A 93 9.69 12.57 -18.38
CA GLU A 93 9.67 14.04 -18.33
C GLU A 93 11.08 14.61 -18.11
N GLU A 94 11.85 14.04 -17.18
CA GLU A 94 13.23 14.43 -16.89
C GLU A 94 14.14 14.18 -18.10
N GLN A 95 14.04 12.99 -18.72
CA GLN A 95 14.83 12.67 -19.92
C GLN A 95 14.48 13.60 -21.09
N ALA A 96 13.20 13.90 -21.30
CA ALA A 96 12.78 14.83 -22.35
C ALA A 96 13.30 16.25 -22.08
N ALA A 97 13.25 16.70 -20.82
CA ALA A 97 13.76 18.01 -20.42
C ALA A 97 15.28 18.11 -20.60
N GLU A 98 16.03 17.10 -20.19
CA GLU A 98 17.49 17.04 -20.35
C GLU A 98 17.89 17.00 -21.83
N LEU A 99 17.19 16.21 -22.65
CA LEU A 99 17.44 16.15 -24.09
C LEU A 99 17.16 17.50 -24.77
N LEU A 100 16.09 18.20 -24.37
CA LEU A 100 15.78 19.54 -24.88
C LEU A 100 16.84 20.56 -24.45
N ALA A 101 17.30 20.51 -23.20
CA ALA A 101 18.38 21.36 -22.71
C ALA A 101 19.67 21.12 -23.50
N ALA A 102 20.10 19.86 -23.66
CA ALA A 102 21.28 19.49 -24.42
C ALA A 102 21.20 19.93 -25.89
N ARG A 103 20.02 19.81 -26.53
CA ARG A 103 19.80 20.33 -27.89
C ARG A 103 19.95 21.85 -27.96
N LYS A 104 19.36 22.58 -27.03
CA LYS A 104 19.46 24.04 -26.97
C LYS A 104 20.91 24.49 -26.78
N ASP A 105 21.65 23.81 -25.91
CA ASP A 105 23.07 24.11 -25.67
C ASP A 105 23.92 23.80 -26.91
N ALA A 106 23.66 22.68 -27.59
CA ALA A 106 24.32 22.36 -28.85
C ALA A 106 24.00 23.37 -29.95
N GLU A 107 22.75 23.81 -30.10
CA GLU A 107 22.36 24.86 -31.04
C GLU A 107 23.04 26.19 -30.73
N ALA A 108 23.12 26.56 -29.46
CA ALA A 108 23.82 27.76 -29.01
C ALA A 108 25.33 27.67 -29.32
N ALA A 109 25.95 26.52 -29.07
CA ALA A 109 27.36 26.28 -29.37
C ALA A 109 27.64 26.36 -30.88
N VAL A 110 26.78 25.75 -31.72
CA VAL A 110 26.90 25.83 -33.19
C VAL A 110 26.73 27.28 -33.67
N LYS A 111 25.77 28.02 -33.11
CA LYS A 111 25.56 29.43 -33.48
C LYS A 111 26.77 30.28 -33.11
N LYS A 112 27.35 30.06 -31.93
CA LYS A 112 28.57 30.74 -31.47
C LYS A 112 29.75 30.41 -32.38
N ALA A 113 30.01 29.13 -32.65
CA ALA A 113 31.09 28.70 -33.52
C ALA A 113 30.97 29.25 -34.95
N LYS A 114 29.73 29.35 -35.49
CA LYS A 114 29.49 29.99 -36.79
C LYS A 114 29.81 31.49 -36.78
N ALA A 115 29.50 32.18 -35.69
CA ALA A 115 29.80 33.61 -35.55
C ALA A 115 31.31 33.86 -35.43
N GLU A 116 32.01 33.04 -34.63
CA GLU A 116 33.47 33.08 -34.50
C GLU A 116 34.14 32.76 -35.84
N LEU A 117 33.71 31.71 -36.54
CA LEU A 117 34.23 31.36 -37.86
C LEU A 117 34.03 32.49 -38.88
N ALA A 118 32.88 33.17 -38.87
CA ALA A 118 32.63 34.30 -39.75
C ALA A 118 33.60 35.47 -39.45
N GLN A 119 33.89 35.74 -38.18
CA GLN A 119 34.87 36.75 -37.79
C GLN A 119 36.29 36.36 -38.23
N ASP A 120 36.68 35.10 -38.02
CA ASP A 120 38.00 34.60 -38.42
C ASP A 120 38.19 34.66 -39.94
N VAL A 121 37.15 34.35 -40.72
CA VAL A 121 37.18 34.45 -42.18
C VAL A 121 37.38 35.90 -42.63
N GLU A 122 36.67 36.86 -42.05
CA GLU A 122 36.85 38.28 -42.41
C GLU A 122 38.24 38.78 -41.98
N ALA A 123 38.72 38.42 -40.79
CA ALA A 123 40.08 38.75 -40.35
C ALA A 123 41.16 38.14 -41.26
N ALA A 124 40.97 36.89 -41.71
CA ALA A 124 41.89 36.23 -42.63
C ALA A 124 41.89 36.87 -44.02
N LYS A 125 40.72 37.30 -44.54
CA LYS A 125 40.63 38.05 -45.80
C LYS A 125 41.37 39.37 -45.73
N ASP A 126 41.17 40.13 -44.65
CA ASP A 126 41.84 41.41 -44.43
C ASP A 126 43.37 41.22 -44.31
N GLY A 127 43.80 40.19 -43.59
CA GLY A 127 45.21 39.81 -43.48
C GLY A 127 45.82 39.45 -44.83
N LEU A 128 45.15 38.59 -45.60
CA LEU A 128 45.59 38.17 -46.92
C LEU A 128 45.67 39.33 -47.92
N SER A 129 44.72 40.28 -47.86
CA SER A 129 44.77 41.48 -48.70
C SER A 129 46.00 42.33 -48.38
N ARG A 130 46.29 42.57 -47.09
CA ARG A 130 47.48 43.34 -46.68
C ARG A 130 48.78 42.63 -47.08
N GLU A 131 48.87 41.33 -46.86
CA GLU A 131 50.05 40.56 -47.27
C GLU A 131 50.24 40.59 -48.79
N SER A 132 49.15 40.50 -49.55
CA SER A 132 49.16 40.59 -51.01
C SER A 132 49.67 41.95 -51.49
N ASP A 133 49.23 43.06 -50.86
CA ASP A 133 49.69 44.41 -51.17
C ASP A 133 51.19 44.60 -50.87
N ILE A 134 51.66 44.06 -49.74
CA ILE A 134 53.09 44.08 -49.37
C ILE A 134 53.92 43.30 -50.39
N LEU A 135 53.49 42.08 -50.76
CA LEU A 135 54.15 41.25 -51.77
C LEU A 135 54.17 41.95 -53.15
N ALA A 136 53.06 42.57 -53.56
CA ALA A 136 52.99 43.32 -54.80
C ALA A 136 53.99 44.50 -54.82
N GLY A 137 54.10 45.24 -53.70
CA GLY A 137 55.09 46.31 -53.53
C GLY A 137 56.54 45.79 -53.64
N GLN A 138 56.85 44.68 -52.97
CA GLN A 138 58.18 44.05 -53.05
C GLN A 138 58.53 43.58 -54.46
N ILE A 139 57.56 43.02 -55.19
CA ILE A 139 57.74 42.61 -56.59
C ILE A 139 57.98 43.84 -57.49
N ALA A 140 57.21 44.91 -57.31
CA ALA A 140 57.37 46.15 -58.06
C ALA A 140 58.76 46.77 -57.84
N ASP A 141 59.22 46.84 -56.58
CA ASP A 141 60.56 47.34 -56.23
C ASP A 141 61.68 46.47 -56.81
N SER A 142 61.50 45.15 -56.83
CA SER A 142 62.43 44.20 -57.45
C SER A 142 62.56 44.40 -58.97
N ILE A 143 61.43 44.56 -59.67
CA ILE A 143 61.41 44.80 -61.11
C ILE A 143 62.01 46.17 -61.44
N LEU A 144 61.64 47.22 -60.68
CA LEU A 144 62.18 48.57 -60.88
C LEU A 144 63.70 48.60 -60.68
N ARG A 145 64.23 48.02 -59.59
CA ARG A 145 65.68 47.92 -59.36
C ARG A 145 66.45 47.22 -60.47
N ARG A 146 65.83 46.23 -61.14
CA ARG A 146 66.44 45.53 -62.27
C ARG A 146 66.42 46.34 -63.57
N SER A 147 65.53 47.33 -63.71
CA SER A 147 65.45 48.18 -64.91
C SER A 147 66.39 49.39 -64.89
N VAL A 148 66.91 49.75 -63.71
CA VAL A 148 67.88 50.87 -63.52
C VAL A 148 69.34 50.41 -63.50
N ALA A 149 69.60 49.12 -63.70
CA ALA A 149 70.94 48.54 -63.89
C ALA A 149 71.10 48.08 -65.34
#